data_AF-A0AAW7EHC9-F1
#
_entry.id   AF-A0AAW7EHC9-F1
#
_cell.length_a   1.000
_cell.length_b   1.000
_cell.length_c   1.000
_cell.angle_alpha   90.00
_cell.angle_beta   90.00
_cell.angle_gamma   90.00
#
_symmetry.space_group_name_H-M   'P 1'
#
loop_
_entity.id
_entity.type
_entity.pdbx_description
1 polymer ?
#
loop_
_entity_poly.entity_id
_entity_poly.type
_entity_poly.pdbx_seq_one_letter_code
_entity_poly.pdbx_strand_id
1 'polypeptide(L)'
;MRRLPVYLVIDTSGSMRGESIHSVNVGIQAMLSALRQDPYALESVHISIITYDNEAREFIPLTPLEDFQFSDIVVPSAGGTFTGAALECLMQCVERDVRRSDGDTKGDWRPLVFLMTDGTPSDALAYGEAVKAIRGRGFGSIIACAVGPKAGHEHLKQLTDKVVSLETLDSTAFAGFFKWVSASVSSGSTSAGINNGTDTLPPPPPEIQLVL
;
A
#
# COMPACT_ATOMS: atom_id res chain seq x y z
N MET A 1 -9.53 11.44 16.64
CA MET A 1 -9.19 11.28 15.22
C MET A 1 -9.30 9.81 14.85
N ARG A 2 -9.80 9.44 13.67
CA ARG A 2 -9.74 8.04 13.20
C ARG A 2 -8.36 7.82 12.56
N ARG A 3 -7.72 6.66 12.80
CA ARG A 3 -6.42 6.34 12.17
C ARG A 3 -6.64 5.89 10.74
N LEU A 4 -5.69 6.20 9.86
CA LEU A 4 -5.61 5.67 8.50
C LEU A 4 -4.43 4.70 8.40
N PRO A 5 -4.68 3.38 8.41
CA PRO A 5 -3.64 2.38 8.23
C PRO A 5 -3.19 2.32 6.76
N VAL A 6 -1.87 2.38 6.54
CA VAL A 6 -1.22 2.26 5.24
C VAL A 6 -0.20 1.14 5.32
N TYR A 7 -0.31 0.15 4.44
CA TYR A 7 0.59 -0.98 4.35
C TYR A 7 1.40 -0.89 3.06
N LEU A 8 2.73 -0.82 3.19
CA LEU A 8 3.66 -0.93 2.07
C LEU A 8 4.15 -2.37 2.02
N VAL A 9 3.77 -3.10 0.97
CA VAL A 9 4.18 -4.50 0.74
C VAL A 9 5.23 -4.50 -0.35
N ILE A 10 6.48 -4.74 0.02
CA ILE A 10 7.64 -4.44 -0.80
C ILE A 10 8.37 -5.72 -1.15
N ASP A 11 8.51 -5.95 -2.44
CA ASP A 11 9.31 -7.03 -2.98
C ASP A 11 10.80 -6.78 -2.70
N THR A 12 11.44 -7.77 -2.12
CA THR A 12 12.88 -7.83 -1.83
C THR A 12 13.53 -9.06 -2.47
N SER A 13 12.87 -9.65 -3.48
CA SER A 13 13.39 -10.76 -4.27
C SER A 13 14.63 -10.37 -5.07
N GLY A 14 15.28 -11.38 -5.68
CA GLY A 14 16.53 -11.17 -6.39
C GLY A 14 16.43 -10.20 -7.57
N SER A 15 15.27 -10.08 -8.21
CA SER A 15 15.05 -9.15 -9.33
C SER A 15 15.08 -7.68 -8.88
N MET A 16 14.65 -7.40 -7.66
CA MET A 16 14.60 -6.06 -7.09
C MET A 16 16.00 -5.47 -6.79
N ARG A 17 17.07 -6.26 -6.91
CA ARG A 17 18.43 -5.84 -6.57
C ARG A 17 18.93 -4.74 -7.52
N GLY A 18 19.45 -3.66 -6.95
CA GLY A 18 20.04 -2.55 -7.69
C GLY A 18 19.07 -1.38 -7.82
N GLU A 19 18.79 -0.96 -9.05
CA GLU A 19 17.98 0.24 -9.32
C GLU A 19 16.53 0.13 -8.86
N SER A 20 15.92 -1.06 -8.92
CA SER A 20 14.54 -1.30 -8.48
C SER A 20 14.35 -0.96 -7.00
N ILE A 21 15.13 -1.59 -6.10
CA ILE A 21 15.03 -1.31 -4.66
C ILE A 21 15.49 0.09 -4.30
N HIS A 22 16.47 0.65 -5.02
CA HIS A 22 16.87 2.04 -4.82
C HIS A 22 15.72 3.00 -5.12
N SER A 23 15.02 2.81 -6.24
CA SER A 23 13.84 3.59 -6.62
C SER A 23 12.72 3.47 -5.59
N VAL A 24 12.51 2.28 -5.03
CA VAL A 24 11.55 2.07 -3.93
C VAL A 24 11.93 2.88 -2.69
N ASN A 25 13.19 2.82 -2.25
CA ASN A 25 13.66 3.58 -1.09
C ASN A 25 13.50 5.09 -1.30
N VAL A 26 13.88 5.60 -2.48
CA VAL A 26 13.70 7.02 -2.84
C VAL A 26 12.22 7.41 -2.82
N GLY A 27 11.34 6.58 -3.40
CA GLY A 27 9.90 6.82 -3.41
C GLY A 27 9.30 6.87 -2.00
N ILE A 28 9.70 5.95 -1.12
CA ILE A 28 9.23 5.93 0.28
C ILE A 28 9.73 7.15 1.04
N GLN A 29 10.99 7.54 0.88
CA GLN A 29 11.53 8.75 1.53
C GLN A 29 10.79 10.01 1.06
N ALA A 30 10.54 10.14 -0.24
CA ALA A 30 9.78 11.25 -0.80
C ALA A 30 8.34 11.28 -0.26
N MET A 31 7.68 10.12 -0.20
CA MET A 31 6.35 9.95 0.37
C MET A 31 6.31 10.39 1.85
N LEU A 32 7.23 9.89 2.67
CA LEU A 32 7.30 10.24 4.10
C LEU A 32 7.56 11.74 4.30
N SER A 33 8.44 12.33 3.48
CA SER A 33 8.69 13.77 3.52
C SER A 33 7.44 14.58 3.19
N ALA A 34 6.70 14.21 2.15
CA ALA A 34 5.46 14.90 1.77
C ALA A 34 4.38 14.75 2.84
N LEU A 35 4.22 13.56 3.40
CA LEU A 35 3.22 13.28 4.43
C LEU A 35 3.47 14.05 5.73
N ARG A 36 4.75 14.19 6.15
CA ARG A 36 5.09 14.96 7.34
C ARG A 36 4.86 16.47 7.20
N GLN A 37 4.69 16.98 5.98
CA GLN A 37 4.32 18.36 5.74
C GLN A 37 2.81 18.62 5.82
N ASP A 38 1.98 17.57 5.83
CA ASP A 38 0.52 17.67 5.98
C ASP A 38 0.14 17.39 7.46
N PRO A 39 -0.33 18.41 8.21
CA PRO A 39 -0.72 18.23 9.62
C PRO A 39 -1.80 17.17 9.82
N TYR A 40 -2.73 17.04 8.87
CA TYR A 40 -3.79 16.03 8.97
C TYR A 40 -3.22 14.62 8.82
N ALA A 41 -2.28 14.44 7.88
CA ALA A 41 -1.61 13.16 7.69
C ALA A 41 -0.74 12.79 8.90
N LEU A 42 -0.03 13.77 9.47
CA LEU A 42 0.82 13.57 10.65
C LEU A 42 0.05 12.98 11.84
N GLU A 43 -1.18 13.47 12.08
CA GLU A 43 -2.02 13.01 13.19
C GLU A 43 -2.82 11.73 12.91
N SER A 44 -3.02 11.35 11.64
CA SER A 44 -3.94 10.27 11.27
C SER A 44 -3.27 9.05 10.65
N VAL A 45 -2.19 9.22 9.90
CA VAL A 45 -1.55 8.14 9.12
C VAL A 45 -0.72 7.24 10.03
N HIS A 46 -0.92 5.94 9.88
CA HIS A 46 -0.07 4.92 10.45
C HIS A 46 0.46 4.03 9.33
N ILE A 47 1.76 3.73 9.33
CA ILE A 47 2.42 3.00 8.24
C ILE A 47 3.01 1.71 8.78
N SER A 48 2.78 0.60 8.08
CA SER A 48 3.48 -0.67 8.25
C SER A 48 4.24 -1.00 6.97
N ILE A 49 5.44 -1.56 7.10
CA ILE A 49 6.21 -2.08 5.98
C ILE A 49 6.31 -3.59 6.12
N ILE A 50 5.89 -4.30 5.09
CA ILE A 50 6.07 -5.74 4.92
C ILE A 50 7.06 -5.91 3.79
N THR A 51 8.12 -6.66 4.01
CA THR A 51 9.07 -7.06 2.97
C THR A 51 8.89 -8.53 2.66
N TYR A 52 9.08 -8.92 1.40
CA TYR A 52 8.96 -10.32 1.04
C TYR A 52 9.94 -10.76 -0.05
N ASP A 53 10.34 -12.02 0.00
CA ASP A 53 11.18 -12.70 -0.97
C ASP A 53 10.73 -14.18 -1.07
N ASN A 54 11.51 -15.12 -0.52
CA ASN A 54 11.09 -16.51 -0.27
C ASN A 54 10.17 -16.62 0.95
N GLU A 55 10.12 -15.59 1.78
CA GLU A 55 9.20 -15.47 2.92
C GLU A 55 8.68 -14.04 3.00
N ALA A 56 7.58 -13.84 3.72
CA ALA A 56 7.04 -12.51 4.00
C ALA A 56 7.21 -12.17 5.49
N ARG A 57 7.73 -10.97 5.77
CA ARG A 57 8.00 -10.50 7.12
C ARG A 57 7.58 -9.06 7.28
N GLU A 58 6.97 -8.75 8.42
CA GLU A 58 6.73 -7.38 8.84
C GLU A 58 8.06 -6.75 9.22
N PHE A 59 8.53 -5.83 8.39
CA PHE A 59 9.81 -5.13 8.56
C PHE A 59 9.68 -3.96 9.54
N ILE A 60 8.58 -3.21 9.44
CA ILE A 60 8.20 -2.16 10.39
C ILE A 60 6.74 -2.38 10.77
N PRO A 61 6.40 -2.53 12.07
CA PRO A 61 5.01 -2.68 12.49
C PRO A 61 4.19 -1.43 12.22
N LEU A 62 2.86 -1.54 12.26
CA LEU A 62 1.97 -0.39 12.06
C LEU A 62 2.26 0.73 13.07
N THR A 63 2.97 1.76 12.62
CA THR A 63 3.55 2.82 13.46
C THR A 63 3.00 4.19 13.05
N PRO A 64 2.65 5.07 14.00
CA PRO A 64 2.26 6.45 13.70
C PRO A 64 3.30 7.17 12.86
N LEU A 65 2.86 8.02 11.91
CA LEU A 65 3.77 8.75 11.02
C LEU A 65 4.78 9.63 11.77
N GLU A 66 4.38 10.22 12.89
CA GLU A 66 5.24 11.03 13.76
C GLU A 66 6.44 10.24 14.32
N ASP A 67 6.23 8.96 14.64
CA ASP A 67 7.24 8.06 15.22
C ASP A 67 7.93 7.19 14.16
N PHE A 68 7.46 7.23 12.92
CA PHE A 68 7.92 6.35 11.85
C PHE A 68 9.37 6.68 11.47
N GLN A 69 10.31 5.77 11.75
CA GLN A 69 11.70 5.90 11.34
C GLN A 69 12.00 4.95 10.19
N PHE A 70 12.30 5.50 9.02
CA PHE A 70 12.62 4.71 7.84
C PHE A 70 14.13 4.46 7.74
N SER A 71 14.49 3.23 7.46
CA SER A 71 15.82 2.83 7.02
C SER A 71 15.70 2.15 5.67
N ASP A 72 16.68 2.37 4.81
CA ASP A 72 16.67 1.84 3.46
C ASP A 72 16.55 0.31 3.47
N ILE A 73 15.64 -0.19 2.65
CA ILE A 73 15.41 -1.62 2.48
C ILE A 73 16.54 -2.17 1.60
N VAL A 74 17.12 -3.28 2.05
CA VAL A 74 18.21 -3.97 1.37
C VAL A 74 17.71 -5.34 0.92
N VAL A 75 18.08 -5.74 -0.30
CA VAL A 75 17.82 -7.08 -0.84
C VAL A 75 18.88 -8.05 -0.29
N PRO A 76 18.52 -8.99 0.60
CA PRO A 76 19.51 -9.77 1.36
C PRO A 76 20.20 -10.86 0.53
N SER A 77 19.50 -11.50 -0.40
CA SER A 77 20.05 -12.57 -1.26
C SER A 77 19.22 -12.77 -2.52
N ALA A 78 19.66 -13.66 -3.42
CA ALA A 78 18.78 -14.16 -4.47
C ALA A 78 17.61 -14.90 -3.81
N GLY A 79 16.39 -14.47 -4.09
CA GLY A 79 15.15 -15.07 -3.60
C GLY A 79 14.07 -15.00 -4.66
N GLY A 80 13.08 -15.88 -4.57
CA GLY A 80 11.87 -15.85 -5.37
C GLY A 80 10.96 -14.69 -4.96
N THR A 81 9.84 -14.57 -5.66
CA THR A 81 8.85 -13.51 -5.44
C THR A 81 7.59 -14.16 -4.88
N PHE A 82 7.55 -14.49 -3.59
CA PHE A 82 6.40 -15.18 -2.97
C PHE A 82 5.30 -14.19 -2.59
N THR A 83 4.67 -13.60 -3.60
CA THR A 83 3.63 -12.57 -3.42
C THR A 83 2.38 -13.13 -2.75
N GLY A 84 2.04 -14.41 -2.95
CA GLY A 84 0.94 -15.05 -2.23
C GLY A 84 1.16 -15.03 -0.73
N ALA A 85 2.35 -15.47 -0.28
CA ALA A 85 2.75 -15.39 1.13
C ALA A 85 2.75 -13.95 1.66
N ALA A 86 3.15 -12.97 0.84
CA ALA A 86 3.11 -11.56 1.21
C ALA A 86 1.69 -11.04 1.46
N LEU A 87 0.73 -11.41 0.60
CA LEU A 87 -0.67 -11.05 0.76
C LEU A 87 -1.31 -11.73 1.99
N GLU A 88 -0.91 -12.97 2.30
CA GLU A 88 -1.33 -13.63 3.54
C GLU A 88 -0.80 -12.92 4.79
N CYS A 89 0.49 -12.58 4.80
CA CYS A 89 1.11 -11.80 5.88
C CYS A 89 0.41 -10.43 6.06
N LEU A 90 0.12 -9.74 4.95
CA LEU A 90 -0.65 -8.50 4.96
C LEU A 90 -2.03 -8.68 5.62
N MET A 91 -2.78 -9.71 5.23
CA MET A 91 -4.10 -9.98 5.81
C MET A 91 -4.01 -10.26 7.32
N GLN A 92 -2.96 -10.94 7.77
CA GLN A 92 -2.73 -11.19 9.20
C GLN A 92 -2.42 -9.90 9.97
N CYS A 93 -1.53 -9.04 9.44
CA CYS A 93 -1.21 -7.74 10.04
C CYS A 93 -2.45 -6.85 10.12
N VAL A 94 -3.24 -6.80 9.04
CA VAL A 94 -4.49 -6.02 8.98
C VAL A 94 -5.51 -6.51 10.00
N GLU A 95 -5.72 -7.82 10.13
CA GLU A 95 -6.65 -8.37 11.11
C GLU A 95 -6.20 -8.09 12.55
N ARG A 96 -4.89 -8.07 12.80
CA ARG A 96 -4.29 -7.79 14.11
C ARG A 96 -4.40 -6.31 14.50
N ASP A 97 -4.12 -5.40 13.57
CA ASP A 97 -3.84 -3.99 13.92
C ASP A 97 -5.02 -3.04 13.67
N VAL A 98 -5.89 -3.37 12.72
CA VAL A 98 -6.95 -2.49 12.23
C VAL A 98 -8.21 -2.66 13.08
N ARG A 99 -8.61 -1.58 13.75
CA ARG A 99 -9.79 -1.54 14.60
C ARG A 99 -11.02 -1.28 13.74
N ARG A 100 -11.93 -2.25 13.66
CA ARG A 100 -13.22 -2.05 12.98
C ARG A 100 -14.13 -1.19 13.83
N SER A 101 -14.98 -0.38 13.20
CA SER A 101 -16.05 0.30 13.92
C SER A 101 -17.00 -0.73 14.52
N ASP A 102 -17.34 -0.57 15.78
CA ASP A 102 -18.51 -1.17 16.38
C ASP A 102 -19.59 -0.09 16.57
N GLY A 103 -20.84 -0.47 16.80
CA GLY A 103 -21.98 0.47 16.76
C GLY A 103 -21.84 1.72 17.63
N ASP A 104 -20.99 1.68 18.66
CA ASP A 104 -20.73 2.79 19.59
C ASP A 104 -19.42 3.54 19.32
N THR A 105 -18.41 2.90 18.72
CA THR A 105 -17.10 3.51 18.50
C THR A 105 -16.67 3.51 17.03
N LYS A 106 -16.26 4.68 16.54
CA LYS A 106 -15.65 4.81 15.21
C LYS A 106 -14.26 4.19 15.23
N GLY A 107 -14.09 3.10 14.49
CA GLY A 107 -12.80 2.44 14.29
C GLY A 107 -11.91 3.19 13.30
N ASP A 108 -10.87 2.51 12.84
CA ASP A 108 -9.94 3.02 11.83
C ASP A 108 -10.64 3.17 10.47
N TRP A 109 -10.04 3.98 9.60
CA TRP A 109 -10.41 4.00 8.19
C TRP A 109 -10.02 2.68 7.52
N ARG A 110 -10.66 2.39 6.38
CA ARG A 110 -10.32 1.21 5.60
C ARG A 110 -8.85 1.29 5.16
N PRO A 111 -8.06 0.22 5.35
CA PRO A 111 -6.63 0.26 5.07
C PRO A 111 -6.31 0.50 3.60
N LEU A 112 -5.20 1.17 3.34
CA LEU A 112 -4.61 1.31 2.02
C LEU A 112 -3.41 0.39 1.89
N VAL A 113 -3.25 -0.22 0.72
CA VAL A 113 -2.16 -1.16 0.44
C VAL A 113 -1.43 -0.72 -0.82
N PHE A 114 -0.11 -0.64 -0.74
CA PHE A 114 0.77 -0.44 -1.88
C PHE A 114 1.66 -1.66 -2.02
N LEU A 115 1.40 -2.47 -3.04
CA LEU A 115 2.26 -3.59 -3.40
C LEU A 115 3.30 -3.09 -4.41
N MET A 116 4.58 -3.15 -4.08
CA MET A 116 5.68 -2.73 -4.96
C MET A 116 6.47 -3.96 -5.40
N THR A 117 6.51 -4.25 -6.70
CA THR A 117 7.25 -5.41 -7.25
C THR A 117 7.62 -5.19 -8.72
N ASP A 118 8.77 -5.73 -9.11
CA ASP A 118 9.23 -5.82 -10.50
C ASP A 118 9.04 -7.22 -11.10
N GLY A 119 8.45 -8.14 -10.34
CA GLY A 119 8.46 -9.57 -10.60
C GLY A 119 7.10 -10.18 -10.90
N THR A 120 7.15 -11.47 -11.24
CA THR A 120 5.99 -12.35 -11.36
C THR A 120 5.93 -13.24 -10.12
N PRO A 121 4.76 -13.44 -9.50
CA PRO A 121 4.64 -14.33 -8.34
C PRO A 121 5.20 -15.72 -8.63
N SER A 122 6.19 -16.14 -7.86
CA SER A 122 6.80 -17.47 -7.97
C SER A 122 5.93 -18.56 -7.33
N ASP A 123 4.98 -18.16 -6.48
CA ASP A 123 4.02 -18.99 -5.76
C ASP A 123 2.61 -18.88 -6.35
N ALA A 124 2.48 -19.03 -7.67
CA ALA A 124 1.26 -18.70 -8.43
C ALA A 124 -0.06 -19.28 -7.89
N LEU A 125 -0.04 -20.51 -7.35
CA LEU A 125 -1.23 -21.12 -6.72
C LEU A 125 -1.65 -20.36 -5.45
N ALA A 126 -0.72 -20.13 -4.52
CA ALA A 126 -0.96 -19.38 -3.30
C ALA A 126 -1.34 -17.93 -3.61
N TYR A 127 -0.69 -17.32 -4.61
CA TYR A 127 -1.05 -15.98 -5.09
C TYR A 127 -2.50 -15.92 -5.57
N GLY A 128 -2.95 -16.89 -6.38
CA GLY A 128 -4.33 -16.94 -6.87
C GLY A 128 -5.37 -17.10 -5.75
N GLU A 129 -5.04 -17.85 -4.70
CA GLU A 129 -5.90 -17.99 -3.51
C GLU A 129 -5.92 -16.70 -2.68
N ALA A 130 -4.77 -16.09 -2.44
CA ALA A 130 -4.64 -14.85 -1.68
C ALA A 130 -5.35 -13.67 -2.37
N VAL A 131 -5.26 -13.56 -3.71
CA VAL A 131 -6.00 -12.57 -4.50
C VAL A 131 -7.51 -12.73 -4.34
N LYS A 132 -8.03 -13.96 -4.27
CA LYS A 132 -9.45 -14.19 -4.00
C LYS A 132 -9.82 -13.78 -2.56
N ALA A 133 -8.98 -14.14 -1.60
CA ALA A 133 -9.22 -13.84 -0.19
C ALA A 133 -9.21 -12.33 0.10
N ILE A 134 -8.32 -11.58 -0.54
CA ILE A 134 -8.16 -10.14 -0.27
C ILE A 134 -9.33 -9.29 -0.78
N ARG A 135 -10.00 -9.71 -1.87
CA ARG A 135 -11.13 -9.01 -2.50
C ARG A 135 -12.36 -8.83 -1.59
N GLY A 136 -12.44 -9.56 -0.47
CA GLY A 136 -13.52 -9.46 0.52
C GLY A 136 -13.14 -8.81 1.86
N ARG A 137 -11.89 -8.38 2.03
CA ARG A 137 -11.35 -7.96 3.34
C ARG A 137 -11.58 -6.49 3.71
N GLY A 138 -12.33 -5.75 2.89
CA GLY A 138 -12.74 -4.37 3.22
C GLY A 138 -11.60 -3.34 3.12
N PHE A 139 -10.57 -3.60 2.32
CA PHE A 139 -9.55 -2.61 1.97
C PHE A 139 -10.19 -1.39 1.29
N GLY A 140 -9.66 -0.20 1.57
CA GLY A 140 -10.11 1.03 0.93
C GLY A 140 -9.58 1.11 -0.50
N SER A 141 -8.31 0.77 -0.67
CA SER A 141 -7.69 0.62 -1.98
C SER A 141 -6.48 -0.30 -1.88
N ILE A 142 -6.29 -1.13 -2.90
CA ILE A 142 -5.05 -1.85 -3.15
C ILE A 142 -4.47 -1.23 -4.42
N ILE A 143 -3.20 -0.87 -4.40
CA ILE A 143 -2.49 -0.25 -5.50
C ILE A 143 -1.28 -1.12 -5.78
N ALA A 144 -1.11 -1.50 -7.04
CA ALA A 144 0.04 -2.26 -7.50
C ALA A 144 1.01 -1.31 -8.21
N CYS A 145 2.18 -1.11 -7.62
CA CYS A 145 3.28 -0.32 -8.15
C CYS A 145 4.23 -1.26 -8.90
N ALA A 146 4.17 -1.23 -10.22
CA ALA A 146 5.13 -1.86 -11.12
C ALA A 146 6.48 -1.16 -10.98
N VAL A 147 7.51 -1.89 -10.57
CA VAL A 147 8.86 -1.36 -10.42
C VAL A 147 9.70 -1.77 -11.63
N GLY A 148 10.26 -0.79 -12.34
CA GLY A 148 11.10 -1.03 -13.50
C GLY A 148 10.38 -1.67 -14.72
N PRO A 149 11.09 -1.84 -15.83
CA PRO A 149 10.50 -2.22 -17.12
C PRO A 149 10.08 -3.70 -17.20
N LYS A 150 10.49 -4.53 -16.24
CA LYS A 150 10.26 -5.99 -16.25
C LYS A 150 9.03 -6.41 -15.44
N ALA A 151 8.32 -5.46 -14.83
CA ALA A 151 7.18 -5.75 -13.98
C ALA A 151 6.10 -6.60 -14.69
N GLY A 152 5.66 -7.66 -14.04
CA GLY A 152 4.64 -8.58 -14.54
C GLY A 152 3.23 -7.98 -14.45
N HIS A 153 2.91 -7.03 -15.32
CA HIS A 153 1.67 -6.25 -15.27
C HIS A 153 0.40 -7.11 -15.26
N GLU A 154 0.37 -8.26 -15.94
CA GLU A 154 -0.80 -9.14 -15.93
C GLU A 154 -1.14 -9.66 -14.53
N HIS A 155 -0.12 -10.03 -13.74
CA HIS A 155 -0.34 -10.50 -12.37
C HIS A 155 -0.80 -9.36 -11.46
N LEU A 156 -0.26 -8.16 -11.64
CA LEU A 156 -0.72 -6.97 -10.90
C LEU A 156 -2.18 -6.66 -11.19
N LYS A 157 -2.61 -6.77 -12.46
CA LYS A 157 -4.02 -6.60 -12.88
C LYS A 157 -4.95 -7.68 -12.30
N GLN A 158 -4.43 -8.86 -11.96
CA GLN A 158 -5.22 -9.86 -11.22
C GLN A 158 -5.49 -9.42 -9.77
N LEU A 159 -4.57 -8.71 -9.13
CA LEU A 159 -4.75 -8.20 -7.77
C LEU A 159 -5.68 -6.99 -7.74
N THR A 160 -5.44 -6.00 -8.60
CA THR A 160 -6.19 -4.74 -8.63
C THR A 160 -6.20 -4.12 -10.02
N ASP A 161 -7.25 -3.36 -10.31
CA ASP A 161 -7.37 -2.46 -11.46
C ASP A 161 -6.47 -1.22 -11.35
N LYS A 162 -5.92 -0.92 -10.16
CA LYS A 162 -5.06 0.24 -9.91
C LYS A 162 -3.59 -0.13 -10.01
N VAL A 163 -3.12 -0.25 -11.25
CA VAL A 163 -1.71 -0.51 -11.55
C VAL A 163 -1.03 0.79 -12.01
N VAL A 164 0.09 1.12 -11.37
CA VAL A 164 0.87 2.34 -11.61
C VAL A 164 2.35 1.99 -11.75
N SER A 165 3.11 2.74 -12.54
CA SER A 165 4.56 2.56 -12.61
C SER A 165 5.25 3.38 -11.52
N LEU A 166 6.20 2.79 -10.79
CA LEU A 166 6.95 3.51 -9.76
C LEU A 166 7.78 4.67 -10.36
N GLU A 167 8.25 4.54 -11.60
CA GLU A 167 8.98 5.60 -12.31
C GLU A 167 8.11 6.84 -12.56
N THR A 168 6.79 6.65 -12.64
CA THR A 168 5.81 7.74 -12.74
C THR A 168 5.37 8.26 -11.38
N LEU A 169 5.70 7.55 -10.30
CA LEU A 169 5.44 7.97 -8.93
C LEU A 169 6.61 8.83 -8.40
N ASP A 170 6.72 10.06 -8.92
CA ASP A 170 7.61 11.05 -8.33
C ASP A 170 7.06 11.57 -6.99
N SER A 171 7.83 12.42 -6.30
CA SER A 171 7.38 13.07 -5.05
C SER A 171 6.04 13.79 -5.21
N THR A 172 5.76 14.30 -6.42
CA THR A 172 4.53 15.05 -6.75
C THR A 172 3.34 14.10 -6.85
N ALA A 173 3.48 12.96 -7.50
CA ALA A 173 2.47 11.93 -7.66
C ALA A 173 2.16 11.23 -6.33
N PHE A 174 3.17 10.95 -5.51
CA PHE A 174 2.95 10.49 -4.13
C PHE A 174 2.21 11.54 -3.30
N ALA A 175 2.65 12.80 -3.32
CA ALA A 175 1.97 13.88 -2.60
C ALA A 175 0.53 14.09 -3.10
N GLY A 176 0.30 13.97 -4.41
CA GLY A 176 -1.02 14.05 -5.05
C GLY A 176 -1.92 12.89 -4.62
N PHE A 177 -1.40 11.65 -4.65
CA PHE A 177 -2.13 10.47 -4.20
C PHE A 177 -2.49 10.58 -2.73
N PHE A 178 -1.56 11.01 -1.88
CA PHE A 178 -1.84 11.15 -0.46
C PHE A 178 -2.71 12.36 -0.14
N LYS A 179 -2.62 13.46 -0.87
CA LYS A 179 -3.62 14.54 -0.81
C LYS A 179 -4.99 14.04 -1.23
N TRP A 180 -5.07 13.20 -2.24
CA TRP A 180 -6.32 12.58 -2.67
C TRP A 180 -6.89 11.65 -1.59
N VAL A 181 -6.06 10.78 -1.01
CA VAL A 181 -6.42 9.95 0.14
C VAL A 181 -6.86 10.83 1.33
N SER A 182 -6.08 11.84 1.70
CA SER A 182 -6.35 12.78 2.79
C SER A 182 -7.65 13.55 2.57
N ALA A 183 -7.90 14.00 1.33
CA ALA A 183 -9.16 14.64 0.92
C ALA A 183 -10.35 13.67 0.93
N SER A 184 -10.13 12.39 0.63
CA SER A 184 -11.17 11.34 0.74
C SER A 184 -11.56 11.11 2.19
N VAL A 185 -10.55 11.04 3.07
CA VAL A 185 -10.72 10.85 4.52
C VAL A 185 -11.39 12.07 5.14
N SER A 186 -11.04 13.27 4.67
CA SER A 186 -11.65 14.55 5.07
C SER A 186 -13.10 14.68 4.55
N SER A 187 -13.37 14.32 3.30
CA SER A 187 -14.72 14.41 2.70
C SER A 187 -15.69 13.36 3.26
N GLY A 188 -15.19 12.16 3.58
CA GLY A 188 -15.95 11.12 4.29
C GLY A 188 -16.21 11.45 5.77
N SER A 189 -15.58 12.50 6.32
CA SER A 189 -15.85 12.98 7.67
C SER A 189 -17.05 13.95 7.74
N THR A 190 -17.48 14.50 6.59
CA THR A 190 -18.59 15.46 6.49
C THR A 190 -19.95 14.82 6.18
N SER A 191 -20.00 13.56 5.72
CA SER A 191 -21.25 12.83 5.46
C SER A 191 -21.77 12.11 6.71
N ALA A 192 -22.07 12.88 7.76
CA ALA A 192 -23.00 12.44 8.80
C ALA A 192 -24.42 12.47 8.21
N GLY A 193 -24.83 11.40 7.55
CA GLY A 193 -26.17 11.28 7.00
C GLY A 193 -26.37 9.95 6.31
N ILE A 194 -27.08 9.05 7.00
CA ILE A 194 -27.67 7.79 6.53
C ILE A 194 -27.91 7.82 5.01
N ASN A 195 -27.21 6.99 4.22
CA ASN A 195 -27.74 6.33 3.03
C ASN A 195 -26.72 5.33 2.42
N ASN A 196 -27.28 4.26 1.87
CA ASN A 196 -26.62 3.09 1.31
C ASN A 196 -25.50 3.41 0.29
N GLY A 197 -24.30 2.91 0.59
CA GLY A 197 -23.43 2.30 -0.43
C GLY A 197 -22.82 3.21 -1.48
N THR A 198 -21.92 4.12 -1.11
CA THR A 198 -20.75 4.54 -1.91
C THR A 198 -19.81 5.37 -1.04
N ASP A 199 -18.93 4.71 -0.28
CA ASP A 199 -17.66 5.30 0.17
C ASP A 199 -16.74 5.39 -1.06
N THR A 200 -17.13 6.19 -2.05
CA THR A 200 -16.35 6.36 -3.27
C THR A 200 -15.29 7.40 -3.02
N LEU A 201 -14.04 6.94 -2.95
CA LEU A 201 -12.87 7.79 -3.10
C LEU A 201 -13.08 8.69 -4.35
N PRO A 202 -12.63 9.96 -4.35
CA PRO A 202 -12.65 10.80 -5.54
C PRO A 202 -11.92 10.10 -6.70
N PRO A 203 -12.03 10.55 -7.95
CA PRO A 203 -11.13 10.06 -9.00
C PRO A 203 -9.66 10.37 -8.63
N PRO A 204 -8.71 9.44 -8.89
CA PRO A 204 -7.30 9.67 -8.60
C PRO A 204 -6.78 10.90 -9.36
N PRO A 205 -5.76 11.60 -8.83
CA PRO A 205 -5.14 12.73 -9.51
C PRO A 205 -4.64 12.36 -10.92
N PRO A 206 -4.69 13.31 -11.90
CA PRO A 206 -4.22 13.07 -13.27
C PRO A 206 -2.75 12.65 -13.37
N GLU A 207 -1.94 12.99 -12.36
CA GLU A 207 -0.53 12.59 -12.26
C GLU A 207 -0.37 11.07 -12.10
N ILE A 208 -1.43 10.38 -11.68
CA ILE A 208 -1.47 8.92 -11.56
C ILE A 208 -1.97 8.36 -12.87
N GLN A 209 -1.06 8.17 -13.81
CA GLN A 209 -1.36 7.43 -15.03
C GLN A 209 -1.60 5.96 -14.66
N LEU A 210 -2.87 5.60 -14.53
CA LEU A 210 -3.28 4.19 -14.53
C LEU A 210 -2.78 3.58 -15.84
N VAL A 211 -1.85 2.64 -15.74
CA VAL A 211 -1.39 1.89 -16.90
C VAL A 211 -2.52 0.93 -17.26
N LEU A 212 -3.37 1.35 -18.20
CA LEU A 212 -4.49 0.55 -18.72
C LEU A 212 -4.04 -0.77 -19.34
#